data_AF-A0A1H6I255-F1
#
_entry.id   AF-A0A1H6I255-F1
#
_cell.length_a   1.000
_cell.length_b   1.000
_cell.length_c   1.000
_cell.angle_alpha   90.00
_cell.angle_beta   90.00
_cell.angle_gamma   90.00
#
_symmetry.space_group_name_H-M   'P 1'
#
loop_
_entity.id
_entity.type
_entity.pdbx_description
1 polymer ?
#
loop_
_entity_poly.entity_id
_entity_poly.type
_entity_poly.pdbx_seq_one_letter_code
_entity_poly.pdbx_strand_id
1 'polypeptide(L)'
;MYRTGHLGASIAVYAPFGVGLFAAGADSLAVLAGAVMLWFTMLPDIDHRLPIVPHRGPTHSLLFALAVGGVFGGAGSLAASELGVTAAVGLGAFGLVLGIATVGAHLLADALTPAGVPLLWPLSGRTYSLSLWRADNTVANYGLLVVGVAMAVGTFALAGRLVGW
;
A
#
# COMPACT_ATOMS: atom_id res chain seq x y z
N MET A 1 8.94 -10.23 2.48
CA MET A 1 8.53 -11.38 1.61
C MET A 1 9.20 -11.19 0.25
N TYR A 2 8.95 -12.01 -0.79
CA TYR A 2 9.39 -11.66 -2.14
C TYR A 2 8.40 -10.72 -2.81
N ARG A 3 8.88 -9.99 -3.83
CA ARG A 3 8.10 -8.97 -4.56
C ARG A 3 6.74 -9.48 -5.03
N THR A 4 6.65 -10.74 -5.46
CA THR A 4 5.40 -11.37 -5.90
C THR A 4 4.31 -11.32 -4.84
N GLY A 5 4.65 -11.66 -3.59
CA GLY A 5 3.66 -11.64 -2.51
C GLY A 5 3.35 -10.22 -2.01
N HIS A 6 4.32 -9.29 -2.06
CA HIS A 6 4.05 -7.87 -1.80
C HIS A 6 3.10 -7.25 -2.84
N LEU A 7 3.28 -7.56 -4.12
CA LEU A 7 2.34 -7.18 -5.18
C LEU A 7 0.93 -7.71 -4.87
N GLY A 8 0.83 -8.98 -4.50
CA GLY A 8 -0.46 -9.57 -4.10
C GLY A 8 -1.14 -8.84 -2.95
N ALA A 9 -0.39 -8.55 -1.88
CA ALA A 9 -0.88 -7.77 -0.75
C ALA A 9 -1.29 -6.34 -1.16
N SER A 10 -0.51 -5.66 -1.99
CA SER A 10 -0.85 -4.33 -2.52
C SER A 10 -2.14 -4.35 -3.34
N ILE A 11 -2.35 -5.35 -4.20
CA ILE A 11 -3.59 -5.52 -4.96
C ILE A 11 -4.77 -5.76 -4.00
N ALA A 12 -4.60 -6.69 -3.03
CA ALA A 12 -5.65 -7.02 -2.07
C ALA A 12 -6.10 -5.80 -1.25
N VAL A 13 -5.14 -5.01 -0.75
CA VAL A 13 -5.42 -3.77 0.01
C VAL A 13 -6.07 -2.72 -0.89
N TYR A 14 -5.59 -2.56 -2.12
CA TYR A 14 -6.07 -1.50 -3.02
C TYR A 14 -7.46 -1.79 -3.61
N ALA A 15 -7.79 -3.06 -3.87
CA ALA A 15 -9.02 -3.50 -4.53
C ALA A 15 -10.32 -2.80 -4.06
N PRO A 16 -10.64 -2.69 -2.76
CA PRO A 16 -11.84 -1.98 -2.31
C PRO A 16 -11.78 -0.47 -2.58
N PHE A 17 -10.62 0.17 -2.47
CA PHE A 17 -10.46 1.60 -2.73
C PHE A 17 -10.60 1.93 -4.22
N GLY A 18 -10.00 1.11 -5.09
CA GLY A 18 -10.11 1.28 -6.53
C GLY A 18 -11.56 1.23 -6.99
N VAL A 19 -12.32 0.26 -6.50
CA VAL A 19 -13.76 0.16 -6.77
C VAL A 19 -14.54 1.38 -6.26
N GLY A 20 -14.23 1.87 -5.06
CA GLY A 20 -14.83 3.10 -4.53
C GLY A 20 -14.58 4.32 -5.41
N LEU A 21 -13.39 4.44 -6.02
CA LEU A 21 -13.06 5.51 -6.95
C LEU A 21 -13.82 5.40 -8.27
N PHE A 22 -13.94 4.19 -8.83
CA PHE A 22 -14.78 3.96 -10.02
C PHE A 22 -16.25 4.29 -9.75
N ALA A 23 -16.79 3.87 -8.60
CA ALA A 23 -18.17 4.21 -8.22
C ALA A 23 -18.40 5.72 -8.05
N ALA A 24 -17.35 6.49 -7.75
CA ALA A 24 -17.37 7.94 -7.69
C ALA A 24 -17.09 8.63 -9.05
N GLY A 25 -16.93 7.87 -10.15
CA GLY A 25 -16.59 8.39 -11.48
C GLY A 25 -15.15 8.89 -11.62
N ALA A 26 -14.25 8.49 -10.72
CA ALA A 26 -12.85 8.89 -10.69
C ALA A 26 -11.92 7.84 -11.32
N ASP A 27 -12.31 7.31 -12.48
CA ASP A 27 -11.71 6.15 -13.15
C ASP A 27 -10.20 6.30 -13.38
N SER A 28 -9.77 7.44 -13.93
CA SER A 28 -8.35 7.72 -14.18
C SER A 28 -7.55 7.76 -12.87
N LEU A 29 -8.13 8.30 -11.80
CA LEU A 29 -7.49 8.36 -10.49
C LEU A 29 -7.40 6.95 -9.87
N ALA A 30 -8.41 6.10 -10.10
CA ALA A 30 -8.38 4.70 -9.68
C ALA A 30 -7.21 3.96 -10.35
N VAL A 31 -7.11 4.03 -11.68
CA VAL A 31 -6.01 3.35 -12.41
C VAL A 31 -4.65 3.89 -11.97
N LEU A 32 -4.51 5.22 -11.84
CA LEU A 32 -3.26 5.86 -11.41
C LEU A 32 -2.87 5.43 -9.99
N ALA A 33 -3.79 5.47 -9.03
CA ALA A 33 -3.52 5.11 -7.65
C ALA A 33 -3.10 3.64 -7.50
N GLY A 34 -3.79 2.73 -8.22
CA GLY A 34 -3.38 1.33 -8.28
C GLY A 34 -1.98 1.16 -8.85
N ALA A 35 -1.68 1.82 -9.98
CA ALA A 35 -0.35 1.78 -10.60
C ALA A 35 0.75 2.31 -9.64
N VAL A 36 0.48 3.40 -8.94
CA VAL A 36 1.39 3.98 -7.93
C VAL A 36 1.64 2.99 -6.79
N MET A 37 0.60 2.37 -6.22
CA MET A 37 0.78 1.37 -5.15
C MET A 37 1.61 0.18 -5.60
N LEU A 38 1.41 -0.30 -6.83
CA LEU A 38 2.20 -1.41 -7.39
C LEU A 38 3.65 -1.01 -7.68
N TRP A 39 3.87 0.20 -8.18
CA TRP A 39 5.21 0.73 -8.46
C TRP A 39 6.04 0.84 -7.18
N PHE A 40 5.44 1.38 -6.12
CA PHE A 40 6.08 1.60 -4.83
C PHE A 40 5.92 0.43 -3.83
N THR A 41 5.44 -0.74 -4.27
CA THR A 41 5.20 -1.90 -3.37
C THR A 41 6.44 -2.34 -2.59
N MET A 42 7.64 -2.14 -3.16
CA MET A 42 8.93 -2.48 -2.54
C MET A 42 9.64 -1.27 -1.93
N LEU A 43 8.94 -0.13 -1.76
CA LEU A 43 9.57 1.10 -1.26
C LEU A 43 10.26 0.90 0.10
N PRO A 44 9.69 0.22 1.11
CA PRO A 44 10.40 -0.04 2.37
C PRO A 44 11.72 -0.80 2.18
N ASP A 45 11.74 -1.80 1.30
CA ASP A 45 12.91 -2.64 1.02
C ASP A 45 14.01 -1.95 0.21
N ILE A 46 13.86 -0.65 -0.10
CA ILE A 46 14.97 0.15 -0.62
C ILE A 46 16.13 0.22 0.38
N ASP A 47 15.85 -0.01 1.67
CA ASP A 47 16.85 -0.08 2.75
C ASP A 47 17.95 -1.11 2.52
N HIS A 48 17.69 -2.20 1.79
CA HIS A 48 18.71 -3.15 1.35
C HIS A 48 19.83 -2.51 0.52
N ARG A 49 19.58 -1.34 -0.06
CA ARG A 49 20.53 -0.58 -0.89
C ARG A 49 21.09 0.64 -0.18
N LEU A 50 20.67 0.91 1.05
CA LEU A 50 21.07 2.07 1.83
C LEU A 50 22.06 1.65 2.92
N PRO A 51 23.36 1.95 2.79
CA PRO A 51 24.40 1.39 3.66
C PRO A 51 24.28 1.80 5.14
N ILE A 52 23.57 2.90 5.43
CA ILE A 52 23.39 3.45 6.78
C ILE A 52 22.01 3.14 7.38
N VAL A 53 21.07 2.60 6.59
CA VAL A 53 19.72 2.33 7.05
C VAL A 53 19.62 0.83 7.38
N PRO A 54 19.37 0.46 8.64
CA PRO A 54 19.20 -0.94 8.97
C PRO A 54 17.93 -1.49 8.30
N HIS A 55 18.06 -2.66 7.67
CA HIS A 55 16.90 -3.36 7.13
C HIS A 55 15.93 -3.71 8.26
N ARG A 56 14.63 -3.45 8.06
CA ARG A 56 13.59 -3.61 9.09
C ARG A 56 13.85 -2.73 10.32
N GLY A 57 14.11 -1.45 10.07
CA GLY A 57 14.12 -0.41 11.08
C GLY A 57 13.17 0.72 10.69
N PRO A 58 13.68 1.91 10.31
CA PRO A 58 12.86 3.07 9.99
C PRO A 58 11.84 2.81 8.87
N THR A 59 12.29 2.21 7.76
CA THR A 59 11.50 1.94 6.55
C THR A 59 10.33 0.99 6.77
N HIS A 60 10.40 0.13 7.78
CA HIS A 60 9.36 -0.86 8.10
C HIS A 60 8.51 -0.47 9.32
N SER A 61 8.28 0.83 9.50
CA SER A 61 7.55 1.40 10.63
C SER A 61 6.30 2.18 10.22
N LEU A 62 5.37 2.37 11.17
CA LEU A 62 4.22 3.25 10.97
C LEU A 62 4.63 4.71 10.78
N LEU A 63 5.73 5.13 11.41
CA LEU A 63 6.28 6.47 11.23
C LEU A 63 6.70 6.71 9.77
N PHE A 64 7.34 5.72 9.14
CA PHE A 64 7.68 5.82 7.72
C PHE A 64 6.45 5.80 6.81
N ALA A 65 5.42 5.01 7.15
CA ALA A 65 4.14 5.05 6.44
C ALA A 65 3.51 6.46 6.48
N LEU A 66 3.53 7.12 7.65
CA LEU A 66 3.06 8.50 7.80
C LEU A 66 3.93 9.49 7.03
N ALA A 67 5.25 9.32 7.02
CA ALA A 67 6.15 10.19 6.26
C ALA A 67 5.92 10.09 4.74
N VAL A 68 5.82 8.87 4.20
CA VAL A 68 5.50 8.63 2.77
C VAL A 68 4.11 9.15 2.45
N GLY A 69 3.14 8.93 3.34
CA GLY A 69 1.83 9.57 3.28
C GLY A 69 1.92 11.09 3.17
N GLY A 70 2.67 11.75 4.06
CA GLY A 70 2.86 13.20 4.03
C GLY A 70 3.46 13.69 2.71
N VAL A 71 4.44 12.97 2.14
CA VAL A 71 5.01 13.29 0.83
C VAL A 71 3.95 13.19 -0.28
N PHE A 72 3.18 12.10 -0.32
CA PHE A 72 2.15 11.92 -1.33
C PHE A 72 1.01 12.92 -1.17
N GLY A 73 0.62 13.23 0.07
CA GLY A 73 -0.40 14.23 0.36
C GLY A 73 0.05 15.65 0.00
N GLY A 74 1.30 16.00 0.28
CA GLY A 74 1.90 17.25 -0.18
C GLY A 74 1.90 17.36 -1.71
N ALA A 75 2.32 16.29 -2.40
CA ALA A 75 2.32 16.23 -3.85
C ALA A 75 0.90 16.35 -4.44
N GLY A 76 -0.09 15.67 -3.86
CA GLY A 76 -1.50 15.77 -4.26
C GLY A 76 -2.05 17.18 -4.04
N SER A 77 -1.76 17.80 -2.88
CA SER A 77 -2.19 19.17 -2.60
C SER A 77 -1.57 20.18 -3.56
N LEU A 78 -0.29 20.01 -3.90
CA LEU A 78 0.40 20.88 -4.85
C LEU A 78 -0.14 20.69 -6.27
N ALA A 79 -0.41 19.45 -6.69
CA ALA A 79 -0.95 19.15 -8.02
C ALA A 79 -2.33 19.79 -8.26
N ALA A 80 -3.11 20.04 -7.20
CA ALA A 80 -4.42 20.66 -7.26
C ALA A 80 -4.46 22.11 -6.73
N SER A 81 -3.31 22.76 -6.51
CA SER A 81 -3.26 24.11 -5.92
C SER A 81 -4.01 25.16 -6.75
N GLU A 82 -3.87 25.10 -8.06
CA GLU A 82 -4.49 26.04 -9.00
C GLU A 82 -6.01 25.82 -9.17
N LEU A 83 -6.52 24.71 -8.64
CA LEU A 83 -7.95 24.35 -8.69
C LEU A 83 -8.71 24.83 -7.43
N GLY A 84 -8.02 25.49 -6.51
CA GLY A 84 -8.57 26.06 -5.28
C GLY A 84 -8.40 25.18 -4.05
N VAL A 85 -8.63 25.77 -2.88
CA VAL A 85 -8.34 25.17 -1.56
C VAL A 85 -9.05 23.83 -1.36
N THR A 86 -10.31 23.71 -1.75
CA THR A 86 -11.07 22.46 -1.59
C THR A 86 -10.46 21.31 -2.41
N ALA A 87 -10.04 21.58 -3.65
CA ALA A 87 -9.41 20.58 -4.51
C ALA A 87 -8.02 20.19 -3.97
N ALA A 88 -7.22 21.17 -3.56
CA ALA A 88 -5.92 20.95 -2.93
C ALA A 88 -6.04 20.08 -1.66
N VAL A 89 -6.97 20.41 -0.77
CA VAL A 89 -7.22 19.63 0.45
C VAL A 89 -7.71 18.22 0.11
N GLY A 90 -8.64 18.08 -0.84
CA GLY A 90 -9.19 16.79 -1.25
C GLY A 90 -8.13 15.85 -1.85
N LEU A 91 -7.37 16.33 -2.84
CA LEU A 91 -6.33 15.52 -3.47
C LEU A 91 -5.14 15.29 -2.55
N GLY A 92 -4.84 16.23 -1.66
CA GLY A 92 -3.83 16.05 -0.62
C GLY A 92 -4.22 14.99 0.42
N ALA A 93 -5.47 14.99 0.89
CA ALA A 93 -5.98 13.95 1.78
C ALA A 93 -5.98 12.58 1.10
N PHE A 94 -6.35 12.52 -0.18
CA PHE A 94 -6.26 11.31 -0.99
C PHE A 94 -4.82 10.80 -1.09
N GLY A 95 -3.87 11.66 -1.44
CA GLY A 95 -2.45 11.33 -1.52
C GLY A 95 -1.89 10.82 -0.19
N LEU A 96 -2.28 11.44 0.93
CA LEU A 96 -1.91 11.00 2.28
C LEU A 96 -2.32 9.55 2.53
N VAL A 97 -3.58 9.22 2.26
CA VAL A 97 -4.11 7.86 2.43
C VAL A 97 -3.41 6.88 1.49
N LEU A 98 -3.18 7.27 0.23
CA LEU A 98 -2.51 6.43 -0.76
C LEU A 98 -1.07 6.09 -0.35
N GLY A 99 -0.30 7.07 0.14
CA GLY A 99 1.06 6.85 0.61
C GLY A 99 1.12 5.94 1.85
N ILE A 100 0.21 6.15 2.81
CA ILE A 100 0.07 5.27 3.99
C ILE A 100 -0.30 3.86 3.55
N ALA A 101 -1.26 3.70 2.64
CA ALA A 101 -1.70 2.40 2.14
C ALA A 101 -0.59 1.66 1.36
N THR A 102 0.24 2.40 0.62
CA THR A 102 1.39 1.87 -0.13
C THR A 102 2.38 1.18 0.82
N VAL A 103 2.83 1.89 1.86
CA VAL A 103 3.73 1.32 2.87
C VAL A 103 3.00 0.27 3.70
N GLY A 104 1.76 0.54 4.10
CA GLY A 104 0.94 -0.36 4.91
C GLY A 104 0.76 -1.74 4.29
N ALA A 105 0.49 -1.82 2.98
CA ALA A 105 0.39 -3.10 2.26
C ALA A 105 1.70 -3.90 2.33
N HIS A 106 2.86 -3.23 2.25
CA HIS A 106 4.15 -3.85 2.42
C HIS A 106 4.32 -4.40 3.85
N LEU A 107 4.00 -3.59 4.87
CA LEU A 107 4.09 -3.99 6.28
C LEU A 107 3.17 -5.17 6.59
N LEU A 108 1.96 -5.17 6.03
CA LEU A 108 1.01 -6.28 6.16
C LEU A 108 1.60 -7.57 5.62
N ALA A 109 2.20 -7.55 4.43
CA ALA A 109 2.85 -8.73 3.87
C ALA A 109 4.01 -9.22 4.73
N ASP A 110 4.84 -8.31 5.25
CA ASP A 110 5.96 -8.69 6.11
C ASP A 110 5.55 -9.21 7.49
N ALA A 111 4.45 -8.70 8.05
CA ALA A 111 3.88 -9.18 9.30
C ALA A 111 3.43 -10.64 9.21
N LEU A 112 3.12 -11.17 8.02
CA LEU A 112 2.76 -12.58 7.83
C LEU A 112 3.95 -13.52 8.00
N THR A 113 5.18 -12.99 7.97
CA THR A 113 6.42 -13.76 8.08
C THR A 113 7.02 -13.74 9.48
N PRO A 114 7.79 -14.77 9.90
CA PRO A 114 8.44 -14.81 11.21
C PRO A 114 9.33 -13.60 11.52
N ALA A 115 9.93 -12.99 10.50
CA ALA A 115 10.82 -11.85 10.68
C ALA A 115 10.05 -10.55 11.07
N GLY A 116 8.74 -10.47 10.78
CA GLY A 116 7.84 -9.44 11.31
C GLY A 116 8.15 -8.01 10.89
N VAL A 117 7.49 -7.05 11.57
CA VAL A 117 7.62 -5.60 11.32
C VAL A 117 7.73 -4.80 12.62
N PRO A 118 8.69 -3.87 12.75
CA PRO A 118 8.85 -3.02 13.93
C PRO A 118 7.91 -1.80 13.88
N LEU A 119 6.60 -2.03 13.99
CA LEU A 119 5.56 -1.00 13.77
C LEU A 119 5.81 0.31 14.52
N LEU A 120 6.28 0.21 15.77
CA LEU A 120 6.46 1.35 16.68
C LEU A 120 7.91 1.86 16.74
N TRP A 121 8.77 1.50 15.78
CA TRP A 121 10.10 2.10 15.70
C TRP A 121 9.99 3.64 15.57
N PRO A 122 10.84 4.45 16.26
CA PRO A 122 11.91 4.07 17.17
C PRO A 122 11.47 3.94 18.65
N LEU A 123 10.18 4.13 18.94
CA LEU A 123 9.62 4.11 20.30
C LEU A 123 9.68 2.71 20.93
N SER A 124 9.73 1.65 20.13
CA SER A 124 9.88 0.27 20.59
C SER A 124 10.76 -0.55 19.65
N GLY A 125 11.54 -1.47 20.24
CA GLY A 125 12.26 -2.51 19.50
C GLY A 125 11.44 -3.79 19.24
N ARG A 126 10.17 -3.83 19.63
CA ARG A 126 9.31 -5.00 19.41
C ARG A 126 8.90 -5.12 17.94
N THR A 127 8.98 -6.33 17.42
CA THR A 127 8.45 -6.68 16.10
C THR A 127 7.09 -7.36 16.24
N TYR A 128 6.15 -6.99 15.37
CA TYR A 128 4.88 -7.67 15.22
C TYR A 128 4.99 -8.72 14.12
N SER A 129 4.57 -9.95 14.41
CA SER A 129 4.57 -11.05 13.46
C SER A 129 3.43 -12.02 13.75
N LEU A 130 2.78 -12.48 12.70
CA LEU A 130 1.82 -13.59 12.72
C LEU A 130 2.51 -14.94 12.46
N SER A 131 3.74 -14.92 11.94
CA SER A 131 4.59 -16.10 11.71
C SER A 131 3.87 -17.25 10.97
N LEU A 132 3.07 -16.94 9.96
CA LEU A 132 2.26 -17.92 9.21
C LEU A 132 3.11 -18.74 8.24
N TRP A 133 4.09 -18.10 7.57
CA TRP A 133 5.00 -18.77 6.63
C TRP A 133 6.33 -18.02 6.49
N ARG A 134 7.39 -18.73 6.09
CA ARG A 134 8.69 -18.12 5.79
C ARG A 134 8.59 -17.22 4.55
N ALA A 135 9.41 -16.17 4.51
CA ALA A 135 9.42 -15.19 3.43
C ALA A 135 9.72 -15.80 2.04
N ASP A 136 10.49 -16.89 2.02
CA ASP A 136 10.91 -17.66 0.84
C ASP A 136 9.88 -18.73 0.41
N ASN A 137 8.74 -18.86 1.10
CA ASN A 137 7.71 -19.82 0.73
C ASN A 137 7.06 -19.44 -0.61
N THR A 138 7.35 -20.21 -1.66
CA THR A 138 6.83 -19.97 -3.02
C THR A 138 5.31 -20.01 -3.07
N VAL A 139 4.67 -20.98 -2.41
CA VAL A 139 3.21 -21.14 -2.39
C VAL A 139 2.55 -19.92 -1.75
N ALA A 140 3.11 -19.41 -0.65
CA ALA A 140 2.57 -18.23 0.01
C ALA A 140 2.71 -16.95 -0.83
N ASN A 141 3.86 -16.76 -1.50
CA ASN A 141 4.08 -15.59 -2.36
C ASN A 141 3.11 -15.56 -3.56
N TYR A 142 2.94 -16.69 -4.25
CA TYR A 142 1.98 -16.78 -5.36
C TYR A 142 0.54 -16.83 -4.87
N GLY A 143 0.28 -17.47 -3.72
CA GLY A 143 -1.03 -17.51 -3.09
C GLY A 143 -1.55 -16.12 -2.76
N LEU A 144 -0.71 -15.25 -2.17
CA LEU A 144 -1.07 -13.85 -1.94
C LEU A 144 -1.34 -13.09 -3.23
N LEU A 145 -0.58 -13.35 -4.30
CA LEU A 145 -0.85 -12.76 -5.61
C LEU A 145 -2.21 -13.18 -6.17
N VAL A 146 -2.51 -14.49 -6.14
CA VAL A 146 -3.81 -15.03 -6.59
C VAL A 146 -4.95 -14.45 -5.77
N VAL A 147 -4.82 -14.41 -4.44
CA VAL A 147 -5.83 -13.82 -3.55
C VAL A 147 -6.03 -12.34 -3.87
N GLY A 148 -4.95 -11.56 -4.04
CA GLY A 148 -5.05 -10.15 -4.40
C GLY A 148 -5.80 -9.94 -5.72
N VAL A 149 -5.43 -10.68 -6.77
CA VAL A 149 -6.13 -10.62 -8.06
C VAL A 149 -7.59 -11.06 -7.93
N ALA A 150 -7.88 -12.13 -7.20
CA ALA A 150 -9.24 -12.59 -6.97
C ALA A 150 -10.08 -11.56 -6.20
N MET A 151 -9.49 -10.87 -5.22
CA MET A 151 -10.15 -9.77 -4.52
C MET A 151 -10.44 -8.60 -5.46
N ALA A 152 -9.48 -8.19 -6.30
CA ALA A 152 -9.72 -7.15 -7.29
C ALA A 152 -10.85 -7.54 -8.26
N VAL A 153 -10.78 -8.72 -8.88
CA VAL A 153 -11.85 -9.18 -9.78
C VAL A 153 -13.20 -9.26 -9.06
N GLY A 154 -13.21 -9.81 -7.84
CA GLY A 154 -14.42 -9.98 -7.05
C GLY A 154 -15.07 -8.66 -6.62
N THR A 155 -14.28 -7.68 -6.17
CA THR A 155 -14.83 -6.37 -5.78
C THR A 155 -15.37 -5.61 -6.99
N PHE A 156 -14.68 -5.66 -8.14
CA PHE A 156 -15.18 -5.06 -9.39
C PHE A 156 -16.45 -5.75 -9.88
N ALA A 157 -16.50 -7.08 -9.89
CA ALA A 157 -17.69 -7.83 -10.31
C ALA A 157 -18.90 -7.55 -9.41
N LEU A 158 -18.69 -7.45 -8.09
CA LEU A 158 -19.73 -7.10 -7.14
C LEU A 158 -20.24 -5.68 -7.37
N ALA A 159 -19.34 -4.71 -7.55
CA ALA A 159 -19.73 -3.32 -7.83
C ALA A 159 -20.45 -3.16 -9.17
N GLY A 160 -20.04 -3.90 -10.21
CA GLY A 160 -20.75 -4.07 -11.48
C GLY A 160 -22.25 -4.34 -11.26
N ARG A 161 -22.52 -5.39 -10.48
CA ARG A 161 -23.89 -5.83 -10.16
C ARG A 161 -24.69 -4.81 -9.35
N LEU A 162 -24.04 -4.08 -8.43
CA LEU A 162 -24.73 -3.15 -7.54
C LEU A 162 -25.04 -1.80 -8.20
N VAL A 163 -24.22 -1.37 -9.16
CA VAL A 163 -24.31 -0.04 -9.77
C VAL A 163 -24.85 -0.08 -11.22
N GLY A 164 -24.98 -1.26 -11.84
CA GLY A 164 -25.73 -1.44 -13.09
C GLY A 164 -24.98 -1.10 -14.38
N TRP A 165 -23.70 -1.46 -14.45
CA TRP A 165 -22.79 -1.30 -15.59
C TRP A 165 -22.43 -2.67 -16.17
#